data_AF-A0A837KIT8-F1
#
_entry.id   AF-A0A837KIT8-F1
#
_cell.length_a   1.000
_cell.length_b   1.000
_cell.length_c   1.000
_cell.angle_alpha   90.00
_cell.angle_beta   90.00
_cell.angle_gamma   90.00
#
_symmetry.space_group_name_H-M   'P 1'
#
loop_
_entity.id
_entity.type
_entity.pdbx_description
1 polymer ?
#
loop_
_entity_poly.entity_id
_entity_poly.type
_entity_poly.pdbx_seq_one_letter_code
_entity_poly.pdbx_strand_id
1 'polypeptide(L)'
;MNCLTQRQLIAYMEDRLTPMNKRNVESHLDHCTHCQYQLEQWIDELHQTEETMWEDSLSANMDQKIIQMLSPHPVRVLNPAIPSHQPPAWKQRSITIMKRMTIAAAALTVVVSGGMLVSPTFASYVHAAFTNSPIGKADPVAPVSNSFLQQIADKGIAQAAKNGFAQSVNVSATDQGLTFTVHEVVADPLRISIAASLNDKNGKPLDSFMSEMVRRSNREPLITIKDKQGNILTPSEEKNAQYPNKPWHVSMYAEQGVMNLDRELRSYFDDISKVPDELIVEFNIKQLDDIKGNWKLSVPVDMKKAKAAMKTHEINKAYTTPQGLKLNVKQITFAPSGVEMVIDRTLAPSEKNAYSYELVDEKGKVVAAWDSTSIIHEASKRNNLINDVKWDHTQSTESGARDFHYFYPIDESQNLTFKLGSVYTEESAKLNAKLDTNRLEKKEVITAEEQGDQFTFKKYQKDPNAVVDVEGYDGHYRMNDDGTATKLEGYHLAFEATLSPDAAAMGPYQYWTITDETGKKYEDIEYLIDKTEYENERAIFGGMVFLENLTTLPKQLIISSDKRMVEHKNVEWEVPIYSGK
;
A
#
# COMPACT_ATOMS: atom_id res chain seq x y z
N MET A 1 37.09 -26.37 35.79
CA MET A 1 35.99 -25.49 36.21
C MET A 1 35.22 -26.21 37.32
N ASN A 2 34.77 -25.50 38.36
CA ASN A 2 33.99 -26.10 39.44
C ASN A 2 32.57 -26.45 38.93
N CYS A 3 32.02 -27.59 39.37
CA CYS A 3 30.64 -27.97 39.06
C CYS A 3 29.64 -26.99 39.70
N LEU A 4 28.45 -26.90 39.11
CA LEU A 4 27.35 -26.09 39.65
C LEU A 4 26.89 -26.62 41.00
N THR A 5 26.56 -25.71 41.91
CA THR A 5 25.96 -26.10 43.20
C THR A 5 24.47 -26.41 43.03
N GLN A 6 23.92 -27.27 43.89
CA GLN A 6 22.49 -27.61 43.86
C GLN A 6 21.58 -26.37 43.96
N ARG A 7 21.97 -25.33 44.72
CA ARG A 7 21.24 -24.06 44.77
C ARG A 7 21.21 -23.33 43.43
N GLN A 8 22.28 -23.39 42.64
CA GLN A 8 22.31 -22.77 41.31
C GLN A 8 21.45 -23.53 40.31
N LEU A 9 21.42 -24.87 40.41
CA LEU A 9 20.55 -25.71 39.60
C LEU A 9 19.06 -25.46 39.91
N ILE A 10 18.71 -25.36 41.20
CA ILE A 10 17.34 -25.03 41.63
C ILE A 10 16.94 -23.60 41.21
N ALA A 11 17.82 -22.62 41.40
CA ALA A 11 17.54 -21.25 40.98
C ALA A 11 17.40 -21.12 39.46
N TYR A 12 18.12 -21.95 38.69
CA TYR A 12 17.97 -22.04 37.24
C TYR A 12 16.62 -22.65 36.85
N MET A 13 16.21 -23.76 37.46
CA MET A 13 14.92 -24.41 37.20
C MET A 13 13.71 -23.54 37.56
N GLU A 14 13.81 -22.78 38.64
CA GLU A 14 12.75 -21.87 39.10
C GLU A 14 12.82 -20.47 38.46
N ASP A 15 13.69 -20.29 37.45
CA ASP A 15 13.92 -19.03 36.73
C ASP A 15 14.25 -17.83 37.63
N ARG A 16 14.95 -18.06 38.73
CA ARG A 16 15.37 -17.04 39.71
C ARG A 16 16.75 -16.44 39.45
N LEU A 17 17.34 -16.71 38.29
CA LEU A 17 18.67 -16.21 37.90
C LEU A 17 18.56 -14.99 36.97
N THR A 18 19.50 -14.05 37.10
CA THR A 18 19.61 -12.94 36.15
C THR A 18 20.00 -13.45 34.75
N PRO A 19 19.67 -12.74 33.66
CA PRO A 19 19.90 -13.22 32.28
C PRO A 19 21.37 -13.55 31.94
N MET A 20 22.32 -12.88 32.60
CA MET A 20 23.75 -13.17 32.45
C MET A 20 24.15 -14.46 33.17
N ASN A 21 23.62 -14.68 34.38
CA ASN A 21 23.90 -15.87 35.17
C ASN A 21 23.19 -17.11 34.60
N LYS A 22 22.00 -16.93 34.03
CA LYS A 22 21.25 -17.97 33.32
C LYS A 22 22.05 -18.50 32.12
N ARG A 23 22.56 -17.61 31.27
CA ARG A 23 23.44 -18.01 30.14
C ARG A 23 24.73 -18.70 30.57
N ASN A 24 25.30 -18.31 31.71
CA ASN A 24 26.50 -18.97 32.24
C ASN A 24 26.20 -20.38 32.77
N VAL A 25 25.02 -20.59 33.37
CA VAL A 25 24.55 -21.90 33.82
C VAL A 25 24.20 -22.80 32.63
N GLU A 26 23.50 -22.28 31.62
CA GLU A 26 23.17 -22.99 30.37
C GLU A 26 24.44 -23.45 29.64
N SER A 27 25.39 -22.54 29.44
CA SER A 27 26.67 -22.85 28.80
C SER A 27 27.48 -23.92 29.56
N HIS A 28 27.40 -23.94 30.90
CA HIS A 28 28.04 -24.98 31.71
C HIS A 28 27.29 -26.32 31.60
N LEU A 29 25.96 -26.29 31.65
CA LEU A 29 25.12 -27.49 31.52
C LEU A 29 25.30 -28.14 30.15
N ASP A 30 25.54 -27.39 29.08
CA ASP A 30 25.79 -27.94 27.73
C ASP A 30 27.03 -28.84 27.66
N HIS A 31 28.00 -28.63 28.57
CA HIS A 31 29.32 -29.25 28.49
C HIS A 31 29.71 -30.06 29.72
N CYS A 32 28.85 -30.15 30.75
CA CYS A 32 29.16 -30.82 32.01
C CYS A 32 28.17 -31.95 32.33
N THR A 33 28.52 -33.18 31.94
CA THR A 33 27.68 -34.38 32.11
C THR A 33 27.33 -34.69 33.57
N HIS A 34 28.19 -34.32 34.53
CA HIS A 34 27.91 -34.50 35.96
C HIS A 34 26.76 -33.59 36.44
N CYS A 35 26.74 -32.32 36.01
CA CYS A 35 25.67 -31.39 36.37
C CYS A 35 24.37 -31.69 35.62
N GLN A 36 24.46 -32.19 34.37
CA GLN A 36 23.30 -32.71 33.63
C GLN A 36 22.64 -33.87 34.40
N TYR A 37 23.44 -34.84 34.84
CA TYR A 37 22.94 -36.00 35.60
C TYR A 37 22.29 -35.60 36.94
N GLN A 38 22.89 -34.64 37.67
CA GLN A 38 22.29 -34.14 38.92
C GLN A 38 20.97 -33.42 38.69
N LEU A 39 20.84 -32.68 37.59
CA LEU A 39 19.60 -32.02 37.21
C LEU A 39 18.51 -33.05 36.83
N GLU A 40 18.87 -34.08 36.07
CA GLU A 40 17.98 -35.19 35.71
C GLU A 40 17.46 -35.93 36.94
N GLN A 41 18.33 -36.30 37.89
CA GLN A 41 17.91 -36.97 39.12
C GLN A 41 16.93 -36.13 39.95
N TRP A 42 17.10 -34.81 39.99
CA TRP A 42 16.22 -33.92 40.73
C TRP A 42 14.84 -33.77 40.07
N ILE A 43 14.79 -33.79 38.74
CA ILE A 43 13.53 -33.80 37.97
C ILE A 43 12.77 -35.12 38.20
N ASP A 44 13.49 -36.25 38.24
CA ASP A 44 12.88 -37.56 38.50
C ASP A 44 12.28 -37.65 39.93
N GLU A 45 12.88 -37.00 40.92
CA GLU A 45 12.33 -36.91 42.29
C GLU A 45 11.04 -36.09 42.37
N LEU A 46 10.94 -35.00 41.61
CA LEU A 46 9.72 -34.17 41.54
C LEU A 46 8.55 -34.92 40.89
N HIS A 47 8.83 -35.74 39.87
CA HIS A 47 7.82 -36.59 39.23
C HIS A 47 7.23 -37.64 40.19
N GLN A 48 8.02 -38.19 41.10
CA GLN A 48 7.52 -39.16 42.09
C GLN A 48 6.66 -38.50 43.19
N THR A 49 6.80 -37.19 43.43
CA THR A 49 6.00 -36.48 44.44
C THR A 49 4.61 -36.11 43.93
N GLU A 50 4.42 -36.02 42.61
CA GLU A 50 3.15 -35.63 41.97
C GLU A 50 2.16 -36.80 41.85
N GLU A 51 2.64 -38.04 41.65
CA GLU A 51 1.80 -39.25 41.55
C GLU A 51 1.06 -39.62 42.85
N THR A 52 1.50 -39.12 44.01
CA THR A 52 0.90 -39.48 45.31
C THR A 52 -0.18 -38.51 45.80
N MET A 53 -0.49 -37.43 45.07
CA MET A 53 -1.30 -36.33 45.59
C MET A 53 -2.75 -36.24 45.09
N TRP A 54 -3.22 -37.09 44.15
CA TRP A 54 -4.50 -36.85 43.45
C TRP A 54 -5.43 -38.06 43.26
N GLU A 55 -5.63 -38.89 44.28
CA GLU A 55 -6.66 -39.95 44.24
C GLU A 55 -8.07 -39.51 44.70
N ASP A 56 -8.24 -38.32 45.29
CA ASP A 56 -9.54 -37.86 45.78
C ASP A 56 -9.94 -36.51 45.19
N SER A 57 -10.78 -36.51 44.13
CA SER A 57 -11.92 -35.58 43.93
C SER A 57 -12.31 -35.37 42.47
N LEU A 58 -13.06 -36.29 41.86
CA LEU A 58 -13.91 -35.98 40.72
C LEU A 58 -15.30 -36.62 40.91
N SER A 59 -16.36 -35.80 40.82
CA SER A 59 -17.73 -36.24 41.10
C SER A 59 -18.27 -37.17 40.00
N ALA A 60 -19.00 -38.21 40.41
CA ALA A 60 -19.43 -39.37 39.61
C ALA A 60 -20.24 -39.10 38.31
N ASN A 61 -20.62 -37.86 38.00
CA ASN A 61 -21.49 -37.54 36.85
C ASN A 61 -20.84 -36.66 35.78
N MET A 62 -19.52 -36.44 35.85
CA MET A 62 -18.82 -35.60 34.87
C MET A 62 -18.77 -36.25 33.47
N ASP A 63 -18.64 -37.57 33.42
CA ASP A 63 -18.50 -38.33 32.18
C ASP A 63 -19.78 -38.27 31.32
N GLN A 64 -20.95 -38.29 31.97
CA GLN A 64 -22.24 -38.23 31.26
C GLN A 64 -22.50 -36.86 30.62
N LYS A 65 -22.04 -35.76 31.24
CA LYS A 65 -22.16 -34.41 30.66
C LYS A 65 -21.28 -34.24 29.42
N ILE A 66 -20.12 -34.88 29.40
CA ILE A 66 -19.18 -34.82 28.28
C ILE A 66 -19.71 -35.61 27.08
N ILE A 67 -20.28 -36.80 27.32
CA ILE A 67 -20.85 -37.64 26.26
C ILE A 67 -22.06 -36.98 25.57
N GLN A 68 -22.88 -36.21 26.31
CA GLN A 68 -24.01 -35.48 25.75
C GLN A 68 -23.62 -34.28 24.87
N MET A 69 -22.38 -33.79 24.96
CA MET A 69 -21.91 -32.62 24.19
C MET A 69 -21.28 -33.00 22.84
N LEU A 70 -21.20 -34.28 22.49
CA LEU A 70 -20.61 -34.74 21.23
C LEU A 70 -21.71 -35.12 20.23
N SER A 71 -21.74 -34.45 19.06
CA SER A 71 -22.68 -34.77 17.98
C SER A 71 -22.23 -36.03 17.22
N PRO A 72 -23.13 -36.96 16.85
CA PRO A 72 -22.75 -38.20 16.20
C PRO A 72 -22.56 -37.96 14.70
N HIS A 73 -21.50 -38.48 14.06
CA HIS A 73 -21.48 -38.92 12.65
C HIS A 73 -20.20 -39.75 12.31
N PRO A 74 -20.24 -40.57 11.23
CA PRO A 74 -19.65 -41.91 11.24
C PRO A 74 -18.25 -42.01 10.61
N VAL A 75 -17.43 -42.91 11.16
CA VAL A 75 -16.09 -43.26 10.67
C VAL A 75 -16.19 -44.21 9.48
N ARG A 76 -15.68 -43.81 8.31
CA ARG A 76 -15.35 -44.74 7.21
C ARG A 76 -13.86 -45.06 7.21
N VAL A 77 -13.60 -46.30 7.62
CA VAL A 77 -12.49 -47.24 7.38
C VAL A 77 -11.35 -46.77 6.45
N LEU A 78 -10.12 -46.78 6.98
CA LEU A 78 -8.88 -46.91 6.20
C LEU A 78 -8.24 -48.28 6.50
N ASN A 79 -7.96 -49.05 5.45
CA ASN A 79 -7.19 -50.29 5.52
C ASN A 79 -5.69 -50.01 5.71
N PRO A 80 -4.94 -50.86 6.44
CA PRO A 80 -3.50 -50.71 6.61
C PRO A 80 -2.69 -51.39 5.49
N ALA A 81 -1.60 -50.76 5.05
CA ALA A 81 -0.56 -51.37 4.22
C ALA A 81 0.67 -51.74 5.07
N ILE A 82 1.28 -52.90 4.78
CA ILE A 82 2.43 -53.50 5.48
C ILE A 82 3.77 -52.85 5.05
N PRO A 83 4.76 -52.66 5.94
CA PRO A 83 6.05 -52.04 5.61
C PRO A 83 7.12 -53.06 5.17
N SER A 84 8.08 -52.61 4.33
CA SER A 84 9.29 -53.38 3.99
C SER A 84 10.58 -52.55 4.13
N HIS A 85 11.56 -53.18 4.77
CA HIS A 85 13.01 -52.96 4.84
C HIS A 85 13.63 -51.79 5.67
N GLN A 86 14.55 -52.19 6.58
CA GLN A 86 15.36 -51.35 7.46
C GLN A 86 16.74 -51.00 6.87
N PRO A 87 17.31 -49.82 7.20
CA PRO A 87 18.75 -49.53 7.07
C PRO A 87 19.52 -49.59 8.43
N PRO A 88 20.88 -49.54 8.41
CA PRO A 88 21.75 -50.06 9.47
C PRO A 88 22.07 -49.13 10.67
N ALA A 89 22.66 -49.74 11.70
CA ALA A 89 22.62 -49.43 13.14
C ALA A 89 23.38 -48.20 13.69
N TRP A 90 23.80 -47.23 12.88
CA TRP A 90 24.45 -46.00 13.39
C TRP A 90 23.45 -44.86 13.70
N LYS A 91 22.20 -44.95 13.21
CA LYS A 91 21.13 -43.95 13.45
C LYS A 91 20.14 -44.31 14.56
N GLN A 92 20.47 -45.20 15.49
CA GLN A 92 19.52 -45.62 16.54
C GLN A 92 19.50 -44.75 17.82
N ARG A 93 20.48 -43.88 18.07
CA ARG A 93 20.43 -42.99 19.24
C ARG A 93 19.59 -41.73 19.07
N SER A 94 19.33 -41.26 17.84
CA SER A 94 18.47 -40.09 17.59
C SER A 94 16.98 -40.42 17.46
N ILE A 95 16.61 -41.70 17.31
CA ILE A 95 15.20 -42.12 17.19
C ILE A 95 14.55 -42.34 18.56
N THR A 96 15.31 -42.64 19.62
CA THR A 96 14.74 -42.86 20.96
C THR A 96 14.23 -41.58 21.61
N ILE A 97 14.83 -40.43 21.30
CA ILE A 97 14.36 -39.10 21.77
C ILE A 97 13.05 -38.73 21.05
N MET A 98 12.96 -39.00 19.75
CA MET A 98 11.76 -38.68 18.97
C MET A 98 10.57 -39.58 19.35
N LYS A 99 10.80 -40.85 19.74
CA LYS A 99 9.74 -41.75 20.22
C LYS A 99 9.21 -41.43 21.62
N ARG A 100 9.99 -40.76 22.49
CA ARG A 100 9.48 -40.31 23.80
C ARG A 100 8.68 -39.00 23.70
N MET A 101 8.91 -38.19 22.66
CA MET A 101 8.11 -36.99 22.38
C MET A 101 6.74 -37.30 21.74
N THR A 102 6.54 -38.47 21.11
CA THR A 102 5.27 -38.79 20.43
C THR A 102 4.20 -39.39 21.35
N ILE A 103 4.53 -39.74 22.60
CA ILE A 103 3.57 -40.18 23.62
C ILE A 103 3.57 -39.17 24.78
N ALA A 104 3.43 -37.90 24.43
CA ALA A 104 3.01 -36.83 25.34
C ALA A 104 1.99 -35.91 24.64
N ALA A 105 1.36 -36.39 23.56
CA ALA A 105 0.31 -35.68 22.83
C ALA A 105 -1.10 -36.19 23.13
N ALA A 106 -1.24 -37.16 24.06
CA ALA A 106 -2.53 -37.70 24.50
C ALA A 106 -2.80 -37.52 26.00
N ALA A 107 -1.90 -36.86 26.73
CA ALA A 107 -2.04 -36.56 28.17
C ALA A 107 -1.94 -35.06 28.48
N LEU A 108 -2.27 -34.21 27.51
CA LEU A 108 -2.38 -32.74 27.68
C LEU A 108 -3.84 -32.29 27.56
N THR A 109 -4.77 -33.09 28.08
CA THR A 109 -6.19 -32.74 28.14
C THR A 109 -6.63 -32.24 29.52
N VAL A 110 -5.77 -32.19 30.55
CA VAL A 110 -6.21 -31.86 31.93
C VAL A 110 -5.31 -30.86 32.70
N VAL A 111 -4.42 -30.11 32.05
CA VAL A 111 -3.87 -28.87 32.67
C VAL A 111 -4.33 -27.63 31.90
N VAL A 112 -5.65 -27.53 31.72
CA VAL A 112 -6.32 -26.35 31.14
C VAL A 112 -6.91 -25.44 32.22
N SER A 113 -6.89 -25.82 33.49
CA SER A 113 -7.51 -25.05 34.58
C SER A 113 -6.59 -24.08 35.33
N GLY A 114 -5.28 -24.04 35.05
CA GLY A 114 -4.33 -23.15 35.75
C GLY A 114 -3.60 -22.10 34.88
N GLY A 115 -3.55 -22.28 33.56
CA GLY A 115 -2.77 -21.44 32.63
C GLY A 115 -3.52 -20.24 32.03
N MET A 116 -4.80 -20.05 32.36
CA MET A 116 -5.61 -18.96 31.78
C MET A 116 -5.26 -17.57 32.31
N LEU A 117 -4.30 -17.43 33.24
CA LEU A 117 -4.08 -16.18 33.96
C LEU A 117 -2.73 -15.48 33.72
N VAL A 118 -1.86 -15.96 32.83
CA VAL A 118 -0.50 -15.36 32.71
C VAL A 118 0.00 -15.04 31.31
N SER A 119 -0.72 -15.32 30.21
CA SER A 119 -0.33 -14.80 28.88
C SER A 119 -1.48 -14.88 27.85
N PRO A 120 -2.02 -13.74 27.38
CA PRO A 120 -2.96 -13.68 26.25
C PRO A 120 -2.34 -14.11 24.90
N THR A 121 -1.01 -14.09 24.79
CA THR A 121 -0.29 -14.40 23.55
C THR A 121 -0.23 -15.90 23.24
N PHE A 122 -0.15 -16.75 24.27
CA PHE A 122 -0.26 -18.20 24.07
C PHE A 122 -1.68 -18.64 23.72
N ALA A 123 -2.72 -18.00 24.28
CA ALA A 123 -4.11 -18.26 23.93
C ALA A 123 -4.40 -17.93 22.45
N SER A 124 -3.80 -16.86 21.91
CA SER A 124 -3.93 -16.48 20.49
C SER A 124 -3.17 -17.43 19.56
N TYR A 125 -2.00 -17.92 19.99
CA TYR A 125 -1.20 -18.88 19.23
C TYR A 125 -1.89 -20.27 19.17
N VAL A 126 -2.44 -20.72 20.30
CA VAL A 126 -3.26 -21.93 20.39
C VAL A 126 -4.54 -21.74 19.56
N HIS A 127 -5.24 -20.61 19.68
CA HIS A 127 -6.44 -20.36 18.88
C HIS A 127 -6.16 -20.38 17.36
N ALA A 128 -5.05 -19.79 16.90
CA ALA A 128 -4.63 -19.79 15.50
C ALA A 128 -4.12 -21.17 15.01
N ALA A 129 -3.50 -21.96 15.88
CA ALA A 129 -3.05 -23.32 15.54
C ALA A 129 -4.21 -24.33 15.47
N PHE A 130 -5.29 -24.10 16.23
CA PHE A 130 -6.47 -24.97 16.28
C PHE A 130 -7.66 -24.50 15.42
N THR A 131 -7.60 -23.32 14.79
CA THR A 131 -8.61 -22.84 13.80
C THR A 131 -8.29 -23.21 12.35
N ASN A 132 -7.27 -24.01 12.08
CA ASN A 132 -7.12 -24.72 10.80
C ASN A 132 -8.14 -25.87 10.68
N SER A 133 -9.42 -25.56 10.89
CA SER A 133 -10.55 -26.41 10.54
C SER A 133 -10.90 -26.17 9.06
N PRO A 134 -11.27 -27.20 8.28
CA PRO A 134 -11.60 -27.02 6.88
C PRO A 134 -12.78 -26.06 6.73
N ILE A 135 -12.64 -25.16 5.77
CA ILE A 135 -13.68 -24.30 5.17
C ILE A 135 -15.07 -24.93 5.34
N GLY A 136 -15.86 -24.36 6.25
CA GLY A 136 -17.17 -24.91 6.57
C GLY A 136 -17.93 -23.99 7.51
N LYS A 137 -18.68 -23.06 6.90
CA LYS A 137 -19.60 -22.09 7.52
C LYS A 137 -18.88 -20.94 8.24
N ALA A 138 -18.53 -19.91 7.47
CA ALA A 138 -18.42 -18.57 8.02
C ALA A 138 -19.79 -18.20 8.62
N ASP A 139 -19.81 -17.85 9.89
CA ASP A 139 -20.97 -17.17 10.47
C ASP A 139 -21.21 -15.88 9.65
N PRO A 140 -22.46 -15.54 9.31
CA PRO A 140 -22.75 -14.31 8.59
C PRO A 140 -22.21 -13.12 9.38
N VAL A 141 -21.29 -12.37 8.77
CA VAL A 141 -20.70 -11.15 9.33
C VAL A 141 -21.83 -10.19 9.69
N ALA A 142 -22.05 -9.96 10.99
CA ALA A 142 -23.05 -9.02 11.45
C ALA A 142 -22.71 -7.61 10.94
N PRO A 143 -23.68 -6.80 10.48
CA PRO A 143 -23.43 -5.43 10.05
C PRO A 143 -22.80 -4.62 11.20
N VAL A 144 -21.70 -3.92 10.90
CA VAL A 144 -20.92 -3.16 11.88
C VAL A 144 -21.66 -1.86 12.22
N SER A 145 -22.31 -1.81 13.39
CA SER A 145 -22.74 -0.53 13.97
C SER A 145 -21.51 0.27 14.42
N ASN A 146 -21.33 1.49 13.92
CA ASN A 146 -20.17 2.37 14.16
C ASN A 146 -18.86 1.90 13.51
N SER A 147 -18.89 1.65 12.19
CA SER A 147 -17.70 1.38 11.38
C SER A 147 -16.61 2.46 11.55
N PHE A 148 -15.35 2.03 11.69
CA PHE A 148 -14.17 2.90 11.65
C PHE A 148 -13.98 3.44 10.24
N LEU A 149 -14.06 2.56 9.23
CA LEU A 149 -13.87 2.92 7.84
C LEU A 149 -14.92 3.92 7.33
N GLN A 150 -16.13 3.92 7.90
CA GLN A 150 -17.11 4.97 7.64
C GLN A 150 -16.64 6.37 8.08
N GLN A 151 -15.77 6.47 9.09
CA GLN A 151 -15.33 7.73 9.69
C GLN A 151 -13.97 8.19 9.15
N ILE A 152 -13.08 7.25 8.83
CA ILE A 152 -11.66 7.54 8.55
C ILE A 152 -11.24 7.24 7.10
N ALA A 153 -12.06 6.55 6.31
CA ALA A 153 -11.69 6.22 4.95
C ALA A 153 -12.19 7.27 3.95
N ASP A 154 -11.77 7.14 2.70
CA ASP A 154 -12.31 7.97 1.62
C ASP A 154 -13.82 7.77 1.42
N LYS A 155 -14.45 8.67 0.66
CA LYS A 155 -15.90 8.71 0.46
C LYS A 155 -16.48 7.39 -0.06
N GLY A 156 -15.74 6.69 -0.92
CA GLY A 156 -16.18 5.44 -1.53
C GLY A 156 -16.15 4.27 -0.56
N ILE A 157 -15.05 4.13 0.18
CA ILE A 157 -14.95 3.14 1.25
C ILE A 157 -15.97 3.42 2.35
N ALA A 158 -16.12 4.68 2.76
CA ALA A 158 -17.08 5.07 3.78
C ALA A 158 -18.53 4.76 3.38
N GLN A 159 -18.88 4.98 2.11
CA GLN A 159 -20.19 4.61 1.57
C GLN A 159 -20.37 3.08 1.52
N ALA A 160 -19.36 2.33 1.07
CA ALA A 160 -19.41 0.87 1.09
C ALA A 160 -19.59 0.32 2.51
N ALA A 161 -18.84 0.85 3.48
CA ALA A 161 -18.97 0.50 4.89
C ALA A 161 -20.39 0.76 5.41
N LYS A 162 -20.92 1.97 5.16
CA LYS A 162 -22.30 2.37 5.52
C LYS A 162 -23.36 1.46 4.89
N ASN A 163 -23.11 0.96 3.68
CA ASN A 163 -24.00 0.03 2.97
C ASN A 163 -23.81 -1.43 3.40
N GLY A 164 -23.03 -1.69 4.45
CA GLY A 164 -22.85 -2.99 5.07
C GLY A 164 -21.85 -3.90 4.35
N PHE A 165 -20.94 -3.35 3.55
CA PHE A 165 -19.80 -4.11 3.00
C PHE A 165 -18.59 -4.17 3.95
N ALA A 166 -18.68 -3.44 5.06
CA ALA A 166 -17.77 -3.53 6.19
C ALA A 166 -17.80 -4.91 6.85
N GLN A 167 -16.61 -5.45 7.12
CA GLN A 167 -16.39 -6.69 7.86
C GLN A 167 -15.62 -6.40 9.12
N SER A 168 -16.20 -6.71 10.28
CA SER A 168 -15.47 -6.64 11.54
C SER A 168 -14.59 -7.88 11.69
N VAL A 169 -13.29 -7.66 11.89
CA VAL A 169 -12.29 -8.74 12.01
C VAL A 169 -11.77 -8.85 13.45
N ASN A 170 -11.42 -7.72 14.07
CA ASN A 170 -10.90 -7.61 15.44
C ASN A 170 -9.80 -8.63 15.78
N VAL A 171 -8.86 -8.88 14.86
CA VAL A 171 -7.71 -9.74 15.10
C VAL A 171 -6.54 -8.91 15.59
N SER A 172 -5.81 -9.42 16.57
CA SER A 172 -4.67 -8.72 17.16
C SER A 172 -3.47 -9.62 17.37
N ALA A 173 -2.30 -9.00 17.42
CA ALA A 173 -1.05 -9.60 17.85
C ALA A 173 -0.42 -8.68 18.90
N THR A 174 0.09 -9.27 19.99
CA THR A 174 0.78 -8.53 21.05
C THR A 174 2.19 -9.09 21.22
N ASP A 175 3.18 -8.21 21.23
CA ASP A 175 4.57 -8.52 21.57
C ASP A 175 5.23 -7.26 22.14
N GLN A 176 6.21 -7.42 23.01
CA GLN A 176 6.94 -6.31 23.66
C GLN A 176 6.05 -5.26 24.33
N GLY A 177 4.85 -5.66 24.79
CA GLY A 177 3.88 -4.74 25.37
C GLY A 177 3.20 -3.80 24.37
N LEU A 178 3.35 -4.04 23.07
CA LEU A 178 2.63 -3.34 22.00
C LEU A 178 1.62 -4.29 21.37
N THR A 179 0.42 -3.80 21.08
CA THR A 179 -0.65 -4.57 20.46
C THR A 179 -1.04 -3.95 19.14
N PHE A 180 -0.84 -4.68 18.05
CA PHE A 180 -1.35 -4.33 16.73
C PHE A 180 -2.69 -5.03 16.52
N THR A 181 -3.72 -4.27 16.15
CA THR A 181 -5.08 -4.78 15.96
C THR A 181 -5.59 -4.35 14.59
N VAL A 182 -6.20 -5.28 13.85
CA VAL A 182 -7.01 -5.00 12.67
C VAL A 182 -8.47 -5.09 13.07
N HIS A 183 -9.18 -3.96 13.00
CA HIS A 183 -10.56 -3.83 13.45
C HIS A 183 -11.54 -4.22 12.36
N GLU A 184 -11.32 -3.71 11.16
CA GLU A 184 -12.31 -3.72 10.08
C GLU A 184 -11.65 -3.80 8.71
N VAL A 185 -12.35 -4.46 7.78
CA VAL A 185 -11.99 -4.51 6.36
C VAL A 185 -13.20 -4.16 5.51
N VAL A 186 -12.99 -3.32 4.50
CA VAL A 186 -13.87 -3.18 3.34
C VAL A 186 -13.08 -3.62 2.13
N ALA A 187 -13.62 -4.52 1.33
CA ALA A 187 -12.95 -4.97 0.12
C ALA A 187 -13.95 -5.26 -0.99
N ASP A 188 -13.55 -4.92 -2.20
CA ASP A 188 -14.15 -5.37 -3.45
C ASP A 188 -13.02 -5.59 -4.48
N PRO A 189 -13.33 -6.11 -5.68
CA PRO A 189 -12.30 -6.33 -6.70
C PRO A 189 -11.51 -5.11 -7.15
N LEU A 190 -11.93 -3.87 -6.85
CA LEU A 190 -11.13 -2.69 -7.14
C LEU A 190 -10.02 -2.51 -6.10
N ARG A 191 -10.33 -2.74 -4.81
CA ARG A 191 -9.43 -2.43 -3.70
C ARG A 191 -9.79 -3.07 -2.36
N ILE A 192 -8.79 -3.13 -1.49
CA ILE A 192 -8.89 -3.47 -0.07
C ILE A 192 -8.59 -2.22 0.77
N SER A 193 -9.40 -1.96 1.78
CA SER A 193 -9.23 -0.92 2.79
C SER A 193 -9.33 -1.53 4.19
N ILE A 194 -8.37 -1.22 5.07
CA ILE A 194 -8.24 -1.84 6.40
C ILE A 194 -8.12 -0.76 7.47
N ALA A 195 -8.96 -0.82 8.49
CA ALA A 195 -8.80 -0.04 9.71
C ALA A 195 -8.00 -0.83 10.74
N ALA A 196 -6.89 -0.27 11.21
CA ALA A 196 -6.00 -0.88 12.18
C ALA A 196 -5.56 0.10 13.28
N SER A 197 -5.05 -0.40 14.40
CA SER A 197 -4.46 0.42 15.46
C SER A 197 -3.22 -0.24 16.04
N LEU A 198 -2.29 0.57 16.51
CA LEU A 198 -1.16 0.13 17.32
C LEU A 198 -1.25 0.79 18.69
N ASN A 199 -1.32 0.00 19.75
CA ASN A 199 -1.49 0.51 21.12
C ASN A 199 -0.37 0.01 22.04
N ASP A 200 0.03 0.84 23.00
CA ASP A 200 0.93 0.43 24.08
C ASP A 200 0.22 -0.46 25.12
N LYS A 201 0.97 -0.91 26.14
CA LYS A 201 0.46 -1.77 27.22
C LYS A 201 -0.67 -1.16 28.05
N ASN A 202 -0.85 0.16 28.00
CA ASN A 202 -1.90 0.89 28.69
C ASN A 202 -3.09 1.20 27.76
N GLY A 203 -3.05 0.74 26.51
CA GLY A 203 -4.07 1.03 25.51
C GLY A 203 -3.93 2.40 24.84
N LYS A 204 -2.79 3.09 25.00
CA LYS A 204 -2.55 4.38 24.35
C LYS A 204 -2.17 4.15 22.87
N PRO A 205 -2.80 4.83 21.90
CA PRO A 205 -2.42 4.76 20.50
C PRO A 205 -0.99 5.24 20.23
N LEU A 206 -0.32 4.60 19.27
CA LEU A 206 1.02 4.87 18.80
C LEU A 206 1.06 4.99 17.27
N ASP A 207 2.01 5.77 16.77
CA ASP A 207 2.23 6.04 15.35
C ASP A 207 3.45 5.32 14.75
N SER A 208 4.21 4.56 15.55
CA SER A 208 5.40 3.79 15.17
C SER A 208 5.23 2.86 13.96
N PHE A 209 3.99 2.51 13.59
CA PHE A 209 3.74 1.75 12.36
C PHE A 209 3.97 2.60 11.10
N MET A 210 3.67 3.90 11.15
CA MET A 210 3.84 4.83 10.03
C MET A 210 5.30 4.96 9.60
N SER A 211 6.21 5.05 10.58
CA SER A 211 7.65 5.14 10.32
C SER A 211 8.16 3.93 9.55
N GLU A 212 7.69 2.73 9.89
CA GLU A 212 8.03 1.49 9.21
C GLU A 212 7.41 1.37 7.80
N MET A 213 6.23 1.93 7.59
CA MET A 213 5.58 1.96 6.26
C MET A 213 6.32 2.86 5.25
N VAL A 214 6.92 3.97 5.71
CA VAL A 214 7.64 4.91 4.83
C VAL A 214 9.15 4.65 4.76
N ARG A 215 9.66 3.72 5.57
CA ARG A 215 11.10 3.46 5.69
C ARG A 215 11.69 2.92 4.39
N ARG A 216 12.81 3.51 3.96
CA ARG A 216 13.68 2.92 2.93
C ARG A 216 14.31 1.64 3.49
N SER A 217 14.03 0.50 2.86
CA SER A 217 14.56 -0.78 3.32
C SER A 217 14.52 -1.84 2.23
N ASN A 218 15.56 -2.67 2.17
CA ASN A 218 15.57 -3.87 1.31
C ASN A 218 15.01 -5.10 2.06
N ARG A 219 14.24 -4.89 3.12
CA ARG A 219 13.62 -5.96 3.92
C ARG A 219 12.38 -6.50 3.21
N GLU A 220 11.89 -7.64 3.69
CA GLU A 220 10.60 -8.16 3.26
C GLU A 220 9.47 -7.15 3.54
N PRO A 221 8.43 -7.11 2.70
CA PRO A 221 7.25 -6.28 2.93
C PRO A 221 6.56 -6.63 4.25
N LEU A 222 6.11 -5.61 4.98
CA LEU A 222 5.36 -5.73 6.22
C LEU A 222 3.98 -6.32 5.98
N ILE A 223 3.40 -6.03 4.80
CA ILE A 223 2.05 -6.43 4.42
C ILE A 223 2.12 -7.19 3.10
N THR A 224 1.57 -8.40 3.07
CA THR A 224 1.48 -9.23 1.86
C THR A 224 0.05 -9.66 1.62
N ILE A 225 -0.34 -9.80 0.36
CA ILE A 225 -1.60 -10.41 -0.03
C ILE A 225 -1.33 -11.84 -0.46
N LYS A 226 -2.15 -12.77 0.02
CA LYS A 226 -2.08 -14.19 -0.31
C LYS A 226 -3.41 -14.67 -0.86
N ASP A 227 -3.34 -15.71 -1.69
CA ASP A 227 -4.52 -16.49 -2.05
C ASP A 227 -5.01 -17.34 -0.86
N LYS A 228 -6.16 -18.01 -1.06
CA LYS A 228 -6.77 -18.88 -0.05
C LYS A 228 -5.91 -20.11 0.31
N GLN A 229 -4.99 -20.49 -0.55
CA GLN A 229 -4.04 -21.59 -0.32
C GLN A 229 -2.80 -21.13 0.46
N GLY A 230 -2.66 -19.82 0.69
CA GLY A 230 -1.54 -19.21 1.40
C GLY A 230 -0.35 -18.85 0.50
N ASN A 231 -0.50 -18.94 -0.83
CA ASN A 231 0.53 -18.49 -1.75
C ASN A 231 0.54 -16.96 -1.80
N ILE A 232 1.72 -16.37 -1.75
CA ILE A 232 1.89 -14.92 -1.85
C ILE A 232 1.59 -14.48 -3.28
N LEU A 233 0.65 -13.54 -3.41
CA LEU A 233 0.38 -12.89 -4.68
C LEU A 233 1.45 -11.84 -4.94
N THR A 234 1.99 -11.87 -6.16
CA THR A 234 3.01 -10.93 -6.61
C THR A 234 2.38 -10.02 -7.66
N PRO A 235 2.51 -8.70 -7.54
CA PRO A 235 1.99 -7.78 -8.54
C PRO A 235 2.78 -7.87 -9.85
N SER A 236 2.10 -7.64 -10.97
CA SER A 236 2.59 -7.80 -12.35
C SER A 236 3.71 -6.81 -12.69
N GLU A 237 3.65 -5.60 -12.16
CA GLU A 237 4.66 -4.56 -12.36
C GLU A 237 5.02 -3.85 -11.04
N GLU A 238 5.89 -4.47 -10.23
CA GLU A 238 6.57 -3.73 -9.16
C GLU A 238 8.07 -3.64 -9.40
N LYS A 239 8.51 -2.46 -9.81
CA LYS A 239 9.90 -2.02 -9.68
C LYS A 239 9.99 -1.23 -8.38
N ASN A 240 10.49 -1.79 -7.28
CA ASN A 240 11.19 -1.07 -6.19
C ASN A 240 11.58 -1.99 -5.02
N ALA A 241 12.72 -2.67 -5.11
CA ALA A 241 13.29 -3.46 -4.00
C ALA A 241 13.66 -2.62 -2.75
N GLN A 242 13.71 -1.29 -2.86
CA GLN A 242 14.11 -0.36 -1.79
C GLN A 242 12.92 0.19 -0.97
N TYR A 243 11.68 0.01 -1.45
CA TYR A 243 10.45 0.49 -0.78
C TYR A 243 9.34 -0.56 -0.82
N PRO A 244 9.50 -1.69 -0.12
CA PRO A 244 8.59 -2.83 -0.22
C PRO A 244 7.15 -2.52 0.23
N ASN A 245 6.93 -1.47 1.04
CA ASN A 245 5.60 -1.06 1.54
C ASN A 245 5.01 0.18 0.85
N LYS A 246 5.78 0.87 -0.01
CA LYS A 246 5.30 2.02 -0.80
C LYS A 246 3.97 1.77 -1.53
N PRO A 247 3.69 0.55 -2.05
CA PRO A 247 2.46 0.28 -2.78
C PRO A 247 1.18 0.33 -1.94
N TRP A 248 1.28 0.29 -0.60
CA TRP A 248 0.16 0.58 0.30
C TRP A 248 0.07 2.09 0.55
N HIS A 249 -1.14 2.64 0.46
CA HIS A 249 -1.43 3.96 0.99
C HIS A 249 -1.76 3.82 2.49
N VAL A 250 -1.23 4.73 3.30
CA VAL A 250 -1.48 4.74 4.73
C VAL A 250 -1.80 6.15 5.20
N SER A 251 -2.88 6.27 5.96
CA SER A 251 -3.32 7.52 6.60
C SER A 251 -3.59 7.26 8.08
N MET A 252 -3.08 8.13 8.96
CA MET A 252 -3.23 7.98 10.40
C MET A 252 -4.14 9.06 10.97
N TYR A 253 -5.07 8.64 11.82
CA TYR A 253 -6.08 9.48 12.45
C TYR A 253 -5.82 9.50 13.96
N ALA A 254 -4.91 10.40 14.36
CA ALA A 254 -4.35 10.44 15.71
C ALA A 254 -5.40 10.66 16.81
N GLU A 255 -6.46 11.42 16.53
CA GLU A 255 -7.55 11.65 17.49
C GLU A 255 -8.35 10.38 17.80
N GLN A 256 -8.52 9.51 16.80
CA GLN A 256 -9.24 8.25 16.88
C GLN A 256 -8.32 7.09 17.30
N GLY A 257 -6.99 7.25 17.16
CA GLY A 257 -6.01 6.21 17.45
C GLY A 257 -6.03 5.05 16.44
N VAL A 258 -6.47 5.33 15.21
CA VAL A 258 -6.66 4.33 14.15
C VAL A 258 -5.98 4.82 12.86
N MET A 259 -5.52 3.88 12.06
CA MET A 259 -4.98 4.12 10.73
C MET A 259 -5.81 3.39 9.67
N ASN A 260 -5.88 3.99 8.49
CA ASN A 260 -6.41 3.40 7.28
C ASN A 260 -5.25 2.92 6.39
N LEU A 261 -5.37 1.71 5.84
CA LEU A 261 -4.45 1.09 4.90
C LEU A 261 -5.21 0.69 3.64
N ASP A 262 -4.83 1.28 2.50
CA ASP A 262 -5.50 1.06 1.21
C ASP A 262 -4.56 0.43 0.18
N ARG A 263 -5.09 -0.54 -0.57
CA ARG A 263 -4.36 -1.27 -1.62
C ARG A 263 -5.29 -1.62 -2.78
N GLU A 264 -4.91 -1.31 -4.02
CA GLU A 264 -5.62 -1.84 -5.20
C GLU A 264 -5.28 -3.28 -5.50
N LEU A 265 -6.16 -3.90 -6.28
CA LEU A 265 -6.02 -5.28 -6.73
C LEU A 265 -5.66 -5.41 -8.22
N ARG A 266 -5.67 -4.34 -9.01
CA ARG A 266 -5.34 -4.34 -10.44
C ARG A 266 -3.89 -4.75 -10.73
N SER A 267 -2.94 -4.36 -9.89
CA SER A 267 -1.54 -4.76 -10.00
C SER A 267 -1.36 -6.25 -9.77
N TYR A 268 -2.28 -6.93 -9.08
CA TYR A 268 -2.26 -8.38 -8.91
C TYR A 268 -3.09 -9.10 -10.00
N PHE A 269 -4.08 -8.42 -10.57
CA PHE A 269 -5.04 -8.99 -11.50
C PHE A 269 -5.35 -8.00 -12.63
N ASP A 270 -4.88 -8.30 -13.84
CA ASP A 270 -5.16 -7.49 -15.05
C ASP A 270 -6.65 -7.44 -15.43
N ASP A 271 -7.46 -8.28 -14.80
CA ASP A 271 -8.90 -8.39 -15.01
C ASP A 271 -9.58 -8.61 -13.66
N ILE A 272 -10.43 -7.66 -13.26
CA ILE A 272 -11.15 -7.69 -11.98
C ILE A 272 -12.08 -8.89 -11.82
N SER A 273 -12.52 -9.50 -12.93
CA SER A 273 -13.30 -10.75 -12.88
C SER A 273 -12.49 -11.94 -12.37
N LYS A 274 -11.16 -11.87 -12.46
CA LYS A 274 -10.23 -12.91 -11.97
C LYS A 274 -9.86 -12.74 -10.50
N VAL A 275 -10.24 -11.64 -9.86
CA VAL A 275 -10.03 -11.45 -8.42
C VAL A 275 -10.81 -12.54 -7.67
N PRO A 276 -10.16 -13.35 -6.82
CA PRO A 276 -10.84 -14.43 -6.11
C PRO A 276 -11.84 -13.88 -5.10
N ASP A 277 -12.79 -14.72 -4.70
CA ASP A 277 -13.80 -14.36 -3.69
C ASP A 277 -13.19 -14.10 -2.31
N GLU A 278 -12.04 -14.71 -2.02
CA GLU A 278 -11.37 -14.64 -0.73
C GLU A 278 -9.87 -14.43 -0.92
N LEU A 279 -9.31 -13.53 -0.13
CA LEU A 279 -7.89 -13.27 -0.01
C LEU A 279 -7.47 -13.29 1.46
N ILE A 280 -6.16 -13.37 1.71
CA ILE A 280 -5.59 -13.20 3.05
C ILE A 280 -4.61 -12.04 3.00
N VAL A 281 -4.81 -11.05 3.86
CA VAL A 281 -3.81 -10.00 4.09
C VAL A 281 -2.98 -10.41 5.31
N GLU A 282 -1.71 -10.72 5.10
CA GLU A 282 -0.79 -11.06 6.19
C GLU A 282 0.07 -9.85 6.56
N PHE A 283 0.08 -9.54 7.85
CA PHE A 283 1.04 -8.61 8.44
C PHE A 283 2.16 -9.40 9.10
N ASN A 284 3.40 -9.05 8.80
CA ASN A 284 4.60 -9.66 9.35
C ASN A 284 5.57 -8.58 9.83
N ILE A 285 5.28 -8.02 11.00
CA ILE A 285 6.02 -6.88 11.56
C ILE A 285 7.09 -7.42 12.52
N LYS A 286 8.36 -7.15 12.21
CA LYS A 286 9.52 -7.60 13.03
C LYS A 286 10.13 -6.49 13.89
N GLN A 287 9.73 -5.26 13.63
CA GLN A 287 10.29 -4.08 14.27
C GLN A 287 9.25 -2.96 14.19
N LEU A 288 9.14 -2.19 15.27
CA LEU A 288 8.38 -0.95 15.36
C LEU A 288 9.31 0.07 16.01
N ASP A 289 9.72 1.09 15.25
CA ASP A 289 10.82 2.00 15.61
C ASP A 289 12.07 1.20 16.07
N ASP A 290 12.61 1.48 17.26
CA ASP A 290 13.78 0.78 17.82
C ASP A 290 13.43 -0.54 18.52
N ILE A 291 12.14 -0.88 18.63
CA ILE A 291 11.66 -2.06 19.35
C ILE A 291 11.61 -3.26 18.40
N LYS A 292 12.48 -4.25 18.63
CA LYS A 292 12.45 -5.54 17.94
C LYS A 292 11.38 -6.44 18.55
N GLY A 293 10.53 -7.02 17.71
CA GLY A 293 9.46 -7.91 18.13
C GLY A 293 8.96 -8.78 16.98
N ASN A 294 7.80 -9.37 17.14
CA ASN A 294 7.18 -10.24 16.16
C ASN A 294 5.64 -10.16 16.25
N TRP A 295 5.06 -9.21 15.53
CA TRP A 295 3.61 -9.11 15.36
C TRP A 295 3.25 -9.73 14.01
N LYS A 296 2.71 -10.95 14.06
CA LYS A 296 2.24 -11.68 12.90
C LYS A 296 0.73 -11.92 13.01
N LEU A 297 -0.02 -11.49 12.01
CA LEU A 297 -1.46 -11.73 11.92
C LEU A 297 -1.87 -11.99 10.46
N SER A 298 -2.95 -12.75 10.31
CA SER A 298 -3.57 -13.05 9.02
C SER A 298 -5.02 -12.59 9.06
N VAL A 299 -5.37 -11.68 8.14
CA VAL A 299 -6.70 -11.09 8.03
C VAL A 299 -7.39 -11.74 6.83
N PRO A 300 -8.45 -12.54 7.05
CA PRO A 300 -9.26 -13.02 5.95
C PRO A 300 -10.06 -11.86 5.34
N VAL A 301 -10.12 -11.81 4.02
CA VAL A 301 -10.85 -10.81 3.25
C VAL A 301 -11.86 -11.53 2.38
N ASP A 302 -13.16 -11.42 2.69
CA ASP A 302 -14.25 -12.00 1.88
C ASP A 302 -14.88 -10.92 0.99
N MET A 303 -14.85 -11.11 -0.32
CA MET A 303 -15.43 -10.18 -1.30
C MET A 303 -16.69 -10.72 -1.96
N LYS A 304 -17.23 -11.89 -1.57
CA LYS A 304 -18.40 -12.51 -2.23
C LYS A 304 -19.60 -11.58 -2.29
N LYS A 305 -19.91 -10.92 -1.16
CA LYS A 305 -21.02 -9.96 -1.07
C LYS A 305 -20.79 -8.76 -1.99
N ALA A 306 -19.57 -8.23 -2.01
CA ALA A 306 -19.21 -7.10 -2.86
C ALA A 306 -19.26 -7.46 -4.34
N LYS A 307 -18.69 -8.61 -4.73
CA LYS A 307 -18.73 -9.15 -6.10
C LYS A 307 -20.14 -9.40 -6.59
N ALA A 308 -21.02 -9.93 -5.75
CA ALA A 308 -22.43 -10.11 -6.09
C ALA A 308 -23.18 -8.79 -6.31
N ALA A 309 -22.71 -7.69 -5.71
CA ALA A 309 -23.26 -6.35 -5.88
C ALA A 309 -22.63 -5.58 -7.06
N MET A 310 -21.56 -6.09 -7.67
CA MET A 310 -20.94 -5.43 -8.81
C MET A 310 -21.80 -5.55 -10.06
N LYS A 311 -21.74 -4.50 -10.89
CA LYS A 311 -22.33 -4.50 -12.23
C LYS A 311 -21.33 -3.98 -13.23
N THR A 312 -21.12 -4.74 -14.30
CA THR A 312 -20.27 -4.34 -15.42
C THR A 312 -21.13 -4.17 -16.66
N HIS A 313 -20.96 -3.03 -17.32
CA HIS A 313 -21.60 -2.71 -18.59
C HIS A 313 -20.55 -2.62 -19.68
N GLU A 314 -20.62 -3.55 -20.62
CA GLU A 314 -19.84 -3.52 -21.85
C GLU A 314 -20.34 -2.37 -22.74
N ILE A 315 -19.42 -1.52 -23.18
CA ILE A 315 -19.70 -0.38 -24.05
C ILE A 315 -19.16 -0.67 -25.46
N ASN A 316 -17.88 -1.06 -25.55
CA ASN A 316 -17.13 -1.39 -26.76
C ASN A 316 -17.44 -0.45 -27.95
N LYS A 317 -17.34 0.86 -27.70
CA LYS A 317 -17.48 1.88 -28.74
C LYS A 317 -16.13 2.50 -29.04
N ALA A 318 -15.77 2.47 -30.31
CA ALA A 318 -14.53 3.06 -30.80
C ALA A 318 -14.80 4.38 -31.54
N TYR A 319 -13.85 5.30 -31.42
CA TYR A 319 -13.85 6.58 -32.10
C TYR A 319 -12.43 6.99 -32.46
N THR A 320 -12.26 7.64 -33.61
CA THR A 320 -10.99 8.25 -34.00
C THR A 320 -11.22 9.75 -34.05
N THR A 321 -10.48 10.50 -33.25
CA THR A 321 -10.59 11.96 -33.19
C THR A 321 -10.06 12.57 -34.48
N PRO A 322 -10.42 13.83 -34.81
CA PRO A 322 -9.84 14.55 -35.94
C PRO A 322 -8.30 14.62 -35.90
N GLN A 323 -7.72 14.57 -34.68
CA GLN A 323 -6.28 14.56 -34.43
C GLN A 323 -5.65 13.16 -34.57
N GLY A 324 -6.43 12.12 -34.88
CA GLY A 324 -5.94 10.75 -35.09
C GLY A 324 -5.85 9.88 -33.83
N LEU A 325 -6.19 10.40 -32.65
CA LEU A 325 -6.27 9.60 -31.42
C LEU A 325 -7.41 8.59 -31.56
N LYS A 326 -7.09 7.30 -31.48
CA LYS A 326 -8.09 6.24 -31.49
C LYS A 326 -8.40 5.84 -30.06
N LEU A 327 -9.66 5.98 -29.67
CA LEU A 327 -10.20 5.56 -28.39
C LEU A 327 -11.15 4.38 -28.59
N ASN A 328 -11.12 3.44 -27.66
CA ASN A 328 -12.12 2.38 -27.55
C ASN A 328 -12.59 2.33 -26.09
N VAL A 329 -13.78 2.87 -25.84
CA VAL A 329 -14.42 2.81 -24.54
C VAL A 329 -14.92 1.39 -24.34
N LYS A 330 -14.24 0.63 -23.47
CA LYS A 330 -14.43 -0.81 -23.32
C LYS A 330 -15.64 -1.10 -22.46
N GLN A 331 -15.57 -0.70 -21.20
CA GLN A 331 -16.55 -1.04 -20.19
C GLN A 331 -16.53 -0.02 -19.06
N ILE A 332 -17.63 -0.01 -18.30
CA ILE A 332 -17.72 0.63 -16.99
C ILE A 332 -18.16 -0.42 -15.97
N THR A 333 -17.53 -0.43 -14.80
CA THR A 333 -17.85 -1.33 -13.70
C THR A 333 -18.18 -0.55 -12.45
N PHE A 334 -19.38 -0.80 -11.90
CA PHE A 334 -19.84 -0.27 -10.63
C PHE A 334 -19.56 -1.30 -9.54
N ALA A 335 -18.74 -0.91 -8.56
CA ALA A 335 -18.44 -1.69 -7.38
C ALA A 335 -18.88 -0.93 -6.11
N PRO A 336 -19.04 -1.60 -4.96
CA PRO A 336 -19.44 -0.94 -3.74
C PRO A 336 -18.57 0.26 -3.34
N SER A 337 -17.25 0.16 -3.54
CA SER A 337 -16.31 1.20 -3.15
C SER A 337 -16.02 2.25 -4.22
N GLY A 338 -16.46 2.06 -5.47
CA GLY A 338 -16.14 2.97 -6.57
C GLY A 338 -16.61 2.48 -7.94
N VAL A 339 -16.36 3.30 -8.95
CA VAL A 339 -16.65 3.01 -10.35
C VAL A 339 -15.35 3.00 -11.14
N GLU A 340 -15.20 2.03 -12.02
CA GLU A 340 -14.05 1.90 -12.90
C GLU A 340 -14.48 2.06 -14.35
N MET A 341 -13.77 2.91 -15.09
CA MET A 341 -13.90 3.08 -16.53
C MET A 341 -12.64 2.59 -17.22
N VAL A 342 -12.80 1.70 -18.20
CA VAL A 342 -11.70 1.12 -18.98
C VAL A 342 -11.75 1.64 -20.40
N ILE A 343 -10.66 2.27 -20.86
CA ILE A 343 -10.56 2.85 -22.19
C ILE A 343 -9.23 2.42 -22.81
N ASP A 344 -9.28 1.79 -23.98
CA ASP A 344 -8.07 1.54 -24.76
C ASP A 344 -7.80 2.75 -25.67
N ARG A 345 -6.54 3.17 -25.76
CA ARG A 345 -6.06 4.13 -26.74
C ARG A 345 -4.95 3.55 -27.60
N THR A 346 -5.01 3.78 -28.89
CA THR A 346 -3.90 3.45 -29.81
C THR A 346 -2.95 4.63 -29.89
N LEU A 347 -1.66 4.39 -29.65
CA LEU A 347 -0.61 5.41 -29.74
C LEU A 347 0.22 5.20 -31.02
N ALA A 348 0.61 6.28 -31.67
CA ALA A 348 1.85 6.26 -32.44
C ALA A 348 3.03 6.26 -31.44
N PRO A 349 4.11 5.49 -31.67
CA PRO A 349 5.19 5.28 -30.68
C PRO A 349 5.89 6.55 -30.14
N SER A 350 5.66 7.72 -30.73
CA SER A 350 6.34 8.99 -30.43
C SER A 350 5.43 10.13 -29.96
N GLU A 351 4.13 9.89 -29.78
CA GLU A 351 3.16 10.95 -29.47
C GLU A 351 2.61 10.82 -28.04
N LYS A 352 2.81 11.86 -27.23
CA LYS A 352 2.06 12.02 -25.98
C LYS A 352 0.68 12.58 -26.30
N ASN A 353 -0.29 11.70 -26.49
CA ASN A 353 -1.69 12.10 -26.66
C ASN A 353 -2.46 11.83 -25.35
N ALA A 354 -3.10 12.86 -24.82
CA ALA A 354 -3.99 12.75 -23.66
C ALA A 354 -5.42 13.16 -24.04
N TYR A 355 -6.37 12.90 -23.17
CA TYR A 355 -7.78 13.24 -23.40
C TYR A 355 -8.50 13.46 -22.08
N SER A 356 -9.62 14.18 -22.15
CA SER A 356 -10.59 14.31 -21.07
C SER A 356 -11.96 13.80 -21.50
N TYR A 357 -12.80 13.44 -20.55
CA TYR A 357 -14.21 13.09 -20.80
C TYR A 357 -15.05 13.31 -19.55
N GLU A 358 -16.36 13.40 -19.76
CA GLU A 358 -17.36 13.54 -18.72
C GLU A 358 -18.32 12.35 -18.75
N LEU A 359 -18.79 11.94 -17.58
CA LEU A 359 -19.96 11.09 -17.41
C LEU A 359 -21.12 11.98 -16.99
N VAL A 360 -22.16 12.01 -17.82
CA VAL A 360 -23.31 12.92 -17.67
C VAL A 360 -24.57 12.12 -17.43
N ASP A 361 -25.37 12.51 -16.44
CA ASP A 361 -26.66 11.89 -16.16
C ASP A 361 -27.75 12.33 -17.16
N GLU A 362 -28.92 11.71 -17.10
CA GLU A 362 -30.09 12.03 -17.94
C GLU A 362 -30.60 13.48 -17.81
N LYS A 363 -30.20 14.22 -16.77
CA LYS A 363 -30.56 15.62 -16.54
C LYS A 363 -29.50 16.58 -17.09
N GLY A 364 -28.44 16.06 -17.69
CA GLY A 364 -27.32 16.87 -18.19
C GLY A 364 -26.31 17.26 -17.13
N LYS A 365 -26.36 16.67 -15.92
CA LYS A 365 -25.39 16.96 -14.85
C LYS A 365 -24.16 16.06 -15.01
N VAL A 366 -22.98 16.67 -14.94
CA VAL A 366 -21.70 15.93 -14.85
C VAL A 366 -21.61 15.26 -13.48
N VAL A 367 -21.64 13.93 -13.47
CA VAL A 367 -21.53 13.11 -12.23
C VAL A 367 -20.09 12.67 -11.96
N ALA A 368 -19.27 12.59 -13.00
CA ALA A 368 -17.84 12.33 -12.91
C ALA A 368 -17.13 12.85 -14.17
N ALA A 369 -15.84 13.14 -14.07
CA ALA A 369 -15.05 13.57 -15.20
C ALA A 369 -13.58 13.23 -15.02
N TRP A 370 -12.95 12.80 -16.11
CA TRP A 370 -11.52 12.55 -16.18
C TRP A 370 -10.86 13.65 -17.00
N ASP A 371 -9.68 14.07 -16.55
CA ASP A 371 -8.76 14.90 -17.31
C ASP A 371 -7.33 14.45 -17.01
N SER A 372 -6.39 14.80 -17.89
CA SER A 372 -4.98 14.44 -17.71
C SER A 372 -4.45 15.03 -16.40
N THR A 373 -3.70 14.21 -15.66
CA THR A 373 -3.04 14.64 -14.42
C THR A 373 -1.98 15.72 -14.64
N SER A 374 -1.55 15.93 -15.90
CA SER A 374 -0.62 16.98 -16.30
C SER A 374 -1.29 18.35 -16.47
N ILE A 375 -2.63 18.43 -16.51
CA ILE A 375 -3.36 19.70 -16.53
C ILE A 375 -3.36 20.30 -15.13
N ILE A 376 -3.07 21.61 -15.04
CA ILE A 376 -3.09 22.36 -13.78
C ILE A 376 -4.46 22.27 -13.11
N HIS A 377 -4.47 22.35 -11.78
CA HIS A 377 -5.68 22.13 -11.00
C HIS A 377 -6.82 23.07 -11.40
N GLU A 378 -6.50 24.34 -11.66
CA GLU A 378 -7.44 25.43 -11.96
C GLU A 378 -8.13 25.25 -13.32
N ALA A 379 -7.49 24.57 -14.27
CA ALA A 379 -8.02 24.31 -15.62
C ALA A 379 -8.61 22.90 -15.77
N SER A 380 -8.27 22.00 -14.85
CA SER A 380 -8.58 20.57 -14.93
C SER A 380 -10.08 20.31 -14.76
N LYS A 381 -10.66 19.54 -15.67
CA LYS A 381 -12.09 19.14 -15.61
C LYS A 381 -12.35 17.96 -14.67
N ARG A 382 -11.31 17.41 -14.04
CA ARG A 382 -11.36 16.28 -13.10
C ARG A 382 -12.45 16.46 -12.04
N ASN A 383 -13.36 15.50 -11.96
CA ASN A 383 -14.45 15.50 -10.99
C ASN A 383 -14.76 14.09 -10.50
N ASN A 384 -15.06 13.98 -9.20
CA ASN A 384 -15.45 12.74 -8.53
C ASN A 384 -14.43 11.58 -8.62
N LEU A 385 -13.13 11.88 -8.69
CA LEU A 385 -12.06 10.88 -8.82
C LEU A 385 -11.58 10.34 -7.47
N ILE A 386 -11.17 9.08 -7.48
CA ILE A 386 -10.43 8.49 -6.37
C ILE A 386 -8.94 8.86 -6.54
N ASN A 387 -8.44 9.78 -5.71
CA ASN A 387 -7.07 10.31 -5.83
C ASN A 387 -6.07 9.68 -4.86
N ASP A 388 -6.53 9.08 -3.77
CA ASP A 388 -5.68 8.78 -2.61
C ASP A 388 -4.94 7.44 -2.72
N VAL A 389 -5.16 6.70 -3.79
CA VAL A 389 -4.64 5.35 -3.89
C VAL A 389 -3.61 5.24 -5.02
N LYS A 390 -2.42 4.73 -4.67
CA LYS A 390 -1.20 4.76 -5.49
C LYS A 390 -1.26 3.70 -6.60
N TRP A 391 -1.92 4.01 -7.71
CA TRP A 391 -2.28 3.03 -8.75
C TRP A 391 -1.57 3.33 -10.06
N ASP A 392 -1.29 2.29 -10.84
CA ASP A 392 -0.96 2.49 -12.25
C ASP A 392 -2.26 2.66 -13.05
N HIS A 393 -2.48 3.87 -13.54
CA HIS A 393 -3.67 4.22 -14.32
C HIS A 393 -3.59 3.76 -15.77
N THR A 394 -2.44 3.23 -16.23
CA THR A 394 -2.25 2.90 -17.64
C THR A 394 -1.39 1.66 -17.83
N GLN A 395 -1.94 0.62 -18.45
CA GLN A 395 -1.18 -0.55 -18.89
C GLN A 395 -0.79 -0.47 -20.37
N SER A 396 0.40 -0.93 -20.71
CA SER A 396 0.79 -1.09 -22.12
C SER A 396 0.03 -2.23 -22.78
N THR A 397 -0.34 -2.06 -24.05
CA THR A 397 -0.98 -3.09 -24.88
C THR A 397 -0.21 -3.23 -26.19
N GLU A 398 -0.44 -4.31 -26.95
CA GLU A 398 0.23 -4.54 -28.24
C GLU A 398 0.09 -3.36 -29.23
N SER A 399 -1.03 -2.64 -29.15
CA SER A 399 -1.36 -1.54 -30.06
C SER A 399 -1.37 -0.15 -29.41
N GLY A 400 -0.94 0.00 -28.16
CA GLY A 400 -1.00 1.28 -27.45
C GLY A 400 -1.09 1.11 -25.95
N ALA A 401 -2.12 1.68 -25.34
CA ALA A 401 -2.29 1.67 -23.89
C ALA A 401 -3.75 1.45 -23.48
N ARG A 402 -3.95 0.87 -22.29
CA ARG A 402 -5.25 0.71 -21.63
C ARG A 402 -5.26 1.58 -20.39
N ASP A 403 -6.13 2.58 -20.38
CA ASP A 403 -6.30 3.47 -19.25
C ASP A 403 -7.42 2.98 -18.32
N PHE A 404 -7.19 3.13 -17.02
CA PHE A 404 -8.09 2.79 -15.93
C PHE A 404 -8.37 4.02 -15.08
N HIS A 405 -9.60 4.51 -15.19
CA HIS A 405 -10.04 5.68 -14.46
C HIS A 405 -11.04 5.29 -13.39
N TYR A 406 -10.86 5.83 -12.19
CA TYR A 406 -11.63 5.42 -11.02
C TYR A 406 -12.33 6.61 -10.39
N PHE A 407 -13.61 6.44 -10.12
CA PHE A 407 -14.47 7.44 -9.54
C PHE A 407 -15.07 6.94 -8.24
N TYR A 408 -15.39 7.86 -7.34
CA TYR A 408 -16.23 7.51 -6.19
C TYR A 408 -17.59 6.98 -6.68
N PRO A 409 -18.31 6.19 -5.85
CA PRO A 409 -19.55 5.55 -6.25
C PRO A 409 -20.53 6.49 -6.97
N ILE A 410 -20.95 6.08 -8.16
CA ILE A 410 -21.99 6.72 -8.96
C ILE A 410 -23.23 5.83 -8.87
N ASP A 411 -24.41 6.45 -8.82
CA ASP A 411 -25.69 5.73 -8.79
C ASP A 411 -25.89 4.94 -10.09
N GLU A 412 -25.74 3.62 -10.00
CA GLU A 412 -25.90 2.67 -11.10
C GLU A 412 -27.32 2.58 -11.67
N SER A 413 -28.32 3.21 -11.05
CA SER A 413 -29.69 3.25 -11.57
C SER A 413 -29.92 4.38 -12.59
N GLN A 414 -28.97 5.31 -12.71
CA GLN A 414 -29.06 6.46 -13.59
C GLN A 414 -28.56 6.10 -14.98
N ASN A 415 -29.27 6.52 -16.02
CA ASN A 415 -28.71 6.48 -17.37
C ASN A 415 -27.55 7.47 -17.47
N LEU A 416 -26.40 6.98 -17.91
CA LEU A 416 -25.20 7.79 -18.08
C LEU A 416 -24.88 7.96 -19.56
N THR A 417 -24.22 9.06 -19.89
CA THR A 417 -23.65 9.30 -21.21
C THR A 417 -22.19 9.64 -21.02
N PHE A 418 -21.31 8.89 -21.69
CA PHE A 418 -19.92 9.27 -21.87
C PHE A 418 -19.88 10.40 -22.90
N LYS A 419 -19.25 11.52 -22.56
CA LYS A 419 -18.99 12.63 -23.46
C LYS A 419 -17.50 12.87 -23.55
N LEU A 420 -16.93 12.67 -24.74
CA LEU A 420 -15.53 13.02 -24.97
C LEU A 420 -15.36 14.53 -24.84
N GLY A 421 -14.38 14.95 -24.05
CA GLY A 421 -14.03 16.34 -23.83
C GLY A 421 -12.91 16.77 -24.77
N SER A 422 -11.84 17.26 -24.17
CA SER A 422 -10.68 17.76 -24.90
C SER A 422 -9.75 16.63 -25.33
N VAL A 423 -9.07 16.80 -26.46
CA VAL A 423 -7.95 15.97 -26.90
C VAL A 423 -6.69 16.81 -26.85
N TYR A 424 -5.63 16.30 -26.24
CA TYR A 424 -4.35 16.99 -26.09
C TYR A 424 -3.31 16.33 -26.98
N THR A 425 -2.67 17.10 -27.84
CA THR A 425 -1.65 16.59 -28.78
C THR A 425 -0.38 17.42 -28.75
N GLU A 426 0.74 16.74 -28.98
CA GLU A 426 2.01 17.43 -29.25
C GLU A 426 2.01 18.02 -30.65
N GLU A 427 2.23 19.33 -30.74
CA GLU A 427 2.36 20.06 -32.00
C GLU A 427 3.71 20.79 -32.09
N SER A 428 4.14 21.12 -33.32
CA SER A 428 5.42 21.80 -33.54
C SER A 428 5.40 23.25 -33.04
N ALA A 429 6.40 23.58 -32.22
CA ALA A 429 6.71 24.93 -31.78
C ALA A 429 8.11 25.35 -32.27
N LYS A 430 8.41 26.66 -32.26
CA LYS A 430 9.74 27.19 -32.60
C LYS A 430 10.23 28.21 -31.58
N LEU A 431 9.95 27.96 -30.29
CA LEU A 431 10.43 28.83 -29.22
C LEU A 431 11.97 28.87 -29.28
N ASN A 432 12.52 30.09 -29.27
CA ASN A 432 13.95 30.35 -29.23
C ASN A 432 14.23 31.66 -28.48
N ALA A 433 14.13 31.60 -27.15
CA ALA A 433 14.38 32.73 -26.27
C ALA A 433 15.88 32.87 -26.00
N LYS A 434 16.50 33.92 -26.54
CA LYS A 434 17.92 34.23 -26.32
C LYS A 434 18.07 35.23 -25.19
N LEU A 435 18.64 34.76 -24.08
CA LEU A 435 18.77 35.49 -22.83
C LEU A 435 20.22 35.97 -22.66
N ASP A 436 20.44 37.28 -22.75
CA ASP A 436 21.74 37.88 -22.42
C ASP A 436 21.93 37.85 -20.89
N THR A 437 22.94 37.14 -20.43
CA THR A 437 23.17 36.93 -18.99
C THR A 437 23.60 38.20 -18.28
N ASN A 438 24.29 39.13 -18.95
CA ASN A 438 24.65 40.42 -18.35
C ASN A 438 23.41 41.29 -18.11
N ARG A 439 22.43 41.23 -19.03
CA ARG A 439 21.14 41.91 -18.86
C ARG A 439 20.33 41.28 -17.73
N LEU A 440 20.27 39.96 -17.66
CA LEU A 440 19.64 39.24 -16.55
C LEU A 440 20.29 39.61 -15.20
N GLU A 441 21.61 39.64 -15.12
CA GLU A 441 22.34 40.02 -13.89
C GLU A 441 22.05 41.46 -13.44
N LYS A 442 21.72 42.35 -14.39
CA LYS A 442 21.20 43.71 -14.14
C LYS A 442 19.71 43.77 -13.84
N LYS A 443 19.07 42.61 -13.64
CA LYS A 443 17.64 42.43 -13.34
C LYS A 443 16.71 42.92 -14.45
N GLU A 444 17.20 42.99 -15.69
CA GLU A 444 16.33 43.28 -16.83
C GLU A 444 15.40 42.08 -17.11
N VAL A 445 14.20 42.38 -17.60
CA VAL A 445 13.24 41.37 -18.07
C VAL A 445 13.48 41.12 -19.55
N ILE A 446 13.53 39.85 -19.94
CA ILE A 446 13.64 39.42 -21.32
C ILE A 446 12.37 38.64 -21.67
N THR A 447 11.68 39.05 -22.72
CA THR A 447 10.43 38.42 -23.19
C THR A 447 10.65 37.73 -24.52
N ALA A 448 10.05 36.55 -24.67
CA ALA A 448 9.94 35.81 -25.92
C ALA A 448 8.48 35.44 -26.17
N GLU A 449 8.06 35.41 -27.43
CA GLU A 449 6.72 35.03 -27.83
C GLU A 449 6.80 33.98 -28.95
N GLU A 450 5.93 32.99 -28.88
CA GLU A 450 5.81 31.95 -29.92
C GLU A 450 4.35 31.49 -29.98
N GLN A 451 3.74 31.54 -31.16
CA GLN A 451 2.37 31.06 -31.38
C GLN A 451 1.35 31.56 -30.34
N GLY A 452 1.49 32.82 -29.91
CA GLY A 452 0.62 33.46 -28.91
C GLY A 452 0.96 33.16 -27.45
N ASP A 453 1.87 32.22 -27.18
CA ASP A 453 2.45 32.00 -25.86
C ASP A 453 3.47 33.11 -25.58
N GLN A 454 3.47 33.64 -24.36
CA GLN A 454 4.40 34.67 -23.92
C GLN A 454 5.22 34.15 -22.74
N PHE A 455 6.54 34.26 -22.84
CA PHE A 455 7.49 33.84 -21.82
C PHE A 455 8.32 35.03 -21.38
N THR A 456 8.39 35.30 -20.09
CA THR A 456 9.26 36.33 -19.52
C THR A 456 10.31 35.69 -18.62
N PHE A 457 11.52 36.21 -18.66
CA PHE A 457 12.66 35.70 -17.91
C PHE A 457 13.37 36.86 -17.21
N LYS A 458 13.76 36.66 -15.95
CA LYS A 458 14.51 37.64 -15.16
C LYS A 458 15.40 36.92 -14.15
N LYS A 459 16.41 37.61 -13.62
CA LYS A 459 17.19 37.08 -12.50
C LYS A 459 16.27 36.78 -11.32
N TYR A 460 16.39 35.57 -10.78
CA TYR A 460 15.64 35.17 -9.61
C TYR A 460 16.02 36.05 -8.42
N GLN A 461 15.00 36.48 -7.68
CA GLN A 461 15.14 37.22 -6.44
C GLN A 461 14.29 36.50 -5.41
N LYS A 462 14.93 35.93 -4.40
CA LYS A 462 14.23 35.33 -3.27
C LYS A 462 13.34 36.40 -2.66
N ASP A 463 12.03 36.17 -2.66
CA ASP A 463 11.11 37.01 -1.92
C ASP A 463 11.34 36.75 -0.42
N PRO A 464 11.75 37.77 0.37
CA PRO A 464 11.94 37.60 1.81
C PRO A 464 10.64 37.23 2.56
N ASN A 465 9.48 37.44 1.95
CA ASN A 465 8.17 37.10 2.50
C ASN A 465 7.57 35.83 1.90
N ALA A 466 8.22 35.20 0.91
CA ALA A 466 7.77 33.91 0.41
C ALA A 466 7.92 32.89 1.54
N VAL A 467 6.81 32.27 1.91
CA VAL A 467 6.76 31.13 2.80
C VAL A 467 7.36 29.95 2.03
N VAL A 468 8.68 29.82 2.03
CA VAL A 468 9.28 28.51 1.78
C VAL A 468 9.01 27.75 3.08
N ASP A 469 8.06 26.80 3.06
CA ASP A 469 7.53 26.04 4.22
C ASP A 469 8.59 25.22 5.00
N VAL A 470 9.88 25.48 4.79
CA VAL A 470 10.97 24.86 5.52
C VAL A 470 11.81 25.96 6.18
N GLU A 471 11.62 26.12 7.48
CA GLU A 471 12.50 26.92 8.33
C GLU A 471 13.95 26.42 8.12
N GLY A 472 14.81 27.24 7.50
CA GLY A 472 16.19 26.87 7.13
C GLY A 472 16.49 26.62 5.65
N TYR A 473 15.56 26.86 4.71
CA TYR A 473 15.86 26.73 3.27
C TYR A 473 16.91 27.76 2.79
N ASP A 474 18.15 27.29 2.58
CA ASP A 474 19.31 28.08 2.15
C ASP A 474 19.89 27.65 0.78
N GLY A 475 19.23 26.75 0.05
CA GLY A 475 19.61 26.32 -1.30
C GLY A 475 18.95 25.00 -1.74
N HIS A 476 19.34 24.51 -2.92
CA HIS A 476 18.95 23.17 -3.39
C HIS A 476 19.87 22.12 -2.76
N TYR A 477 19.31 20.97 -2.41
CA TYR A 477 20.05 19.89 -1.76
C TYR A 477 19.76 18.55 -2.41
N ARG A 478 20.80 17.76 -2.60
CA ARG A 478 20.69 16.33 -2.91
C ARG A 478 20.84 15.51 -1.64
N MET A 479 19.86 14.68 -1.33
CA MET A 479 19.97 13.70 -0.24
C MET A 479 20.84 12.53 -0.68
N ASN A 480 21.88 12.24 0.09
CA ASN A 480 22.78 11.10 -0.09
C ASN A 480 22.17 9.83 0.54
N ASP A 481 22.67 8.67 0.13
CA ASP A 481 22.18 7.36 0.60
C ASP A 481 22.38 7.14 2.11
N ASP A 482 23.33 7.84 2.73
CA ASP A 482 23.59 7.83 4.17
C ASP A 482 22.68 8.77 4.98
N GLY A 483 21.74 9.44 4.32
CA GLY A 483 20.82 10.40 4.93
C GLY A 483 21.37 11.81 5.10
N THR A 484 22.62 12.08 4.69
CA THR A 484 23.16 13.43 4.65
C THR A 484 22.66 14.22 3.45
N ALA A 485 22.69 15.55 3.50
CA ALA A 485 22.30 16.43 2.40
C ALA A 485 23.52 17.17 1.85
N THR A 486 23.70 17.17 0.53
CA THR A 486 24.73 17.96 -0.17
C THR A 486 24.07 19.15 -0.84
N LYS A 487 24.54 20.35 -0.51
CA LYS A 487 24.09 21.59 -1.15
C LYS A 487 24.55 21.61 -2.61
N LEU A 488 23.62 21.89 -3.52
CA LEU A 488 23.87 22.03 -4.93
C LEU A 488 24.19 23.50 -5.24
N GLU A 489 25.23 23.71 -6.05
CA GLU A 489 25.56 25.03 -6.60
C GLU A 489 24.99 25.16 -8.01
N GLY A 490 24.58 26.36 -8.39
CA GLY A 490 23.98 26.58 -9.71
C GLY A 490 23.43 27.99 -9.89
N TYR A 491 22.75 28.20 -11.02
CA TYR A 491 22.16 29.47 -11.40
C TYR A 491 20.63 29.44 -11.32
N HIS A 492 20.06 30.47 -10.70
CA HIS A 492 18.62 30.66 -10.56
C HIS A 492 18.06 31.65 -11.58
N LEU A 493 17.19 31.17 -12.45
CA LEU A 493 16.47 31.97 -13.44
C LEU A 493 14.97 31.98 -13.09
N ALA A 494 14.38 33.15 -12.86
CA ALA A 494 12.93 33.25 -12.71
C ALA A 494 12.26 33.32 -14.07
N PHE A 495 11.08 32.71 -14.20
CA PHE A 495 10.28 32.79 -15.40
C PHE A 495 8.80 33.01 -15.09
N GLU A 496 8.08 33.57 -16.04
CA GLU A 496 6.62 33.54 -16.12
C GLU A 496 6.22 33.14 -17.55
N ALA A 497 5.27 32.23 -17.69
CA ALA A 497 4.73 31.80 -18.97
C ALA A 497 3.21 32.02 -18.98
N THR A 498 2.73 32.83 -19.91
CA THR A 498 1.29 32.97 -20.20
C THR A 498 1.02 32.25 -21.51
N LEU A 499 0.30 31.13 -21.43
CA LEU A 499 -0.01 30.32 -22.60
C LEU A 499 -1.21 30.89 -23.37
N SER A 500 -1.20 30.68 -24.68
CA SER A 500 -2.29 30.99 -25.59
C SER A 500 -3.55 30.16 -25.28
N PRO A 501 -4.77 30.63 -25.63
CA PRO A 501 -6.01 29.93 -25.29
C PRO A 501 -6.17 28.52 -25.90
N ASP A 502 -5.43 28.22 -26.96
CA ASP A 502 -5.38 26.92 -27.62
C ASP A 502 -4.25 26.02 -27.10
N ALA A 503 -3.29 26.57 -26.35
CA ALA A 503 -2.31 25.76 -25.64
C ALA A 503 -2.99 25.01 -24.49
N ALA A 504 -2.60 23.74 -24.31
CA ALA A 504 -3.06 23.01 -23.15
C ALA A 504 -2.49 23.66 -21.88
N ALA A 505 -3.29 23.70 -20.82
CA ALA A 505 -2.89 24.20 -19.51
C ALA A 505 -1.94 23.22 -18.78
N MET A 506 -0.87 22.83 -19.47
CA MET A 506 0.21 21.95 -19.02
C MET A 506 1.52 22.75 -18.96
N GLY A 507 2.43 22.34 -18.08
CA GLY A 507 3.72 23.01 -17.93
C GLY A 507 4.54 23.04 -19.24
N PRO A 508 4.83 24.21 -19.82
CA PRO A 508 5.54 24.30 -21.10
C PRO A 508 7.02 23.86 -20.99
N TYR A 509 7.57 23.93 -19.79
CA TYR A 509 8.94 23.56 -19.44
C TYR A 509 9.25 22.07 -19.66
N GLN A 510 8.24 21.22 -19.84
CA GLN A 510 8.43 19.80 -20.20
C GLN A 510 9.12 19.59 -21.57
N TYR A 511 9.10 20.62 -22.42
CA TYR A 511 9.72 20.60 -23.75
C TYR A 511 10.96 21.48 -23.87
N TRP A 512 11.31 22.22 -22.82
CA TRP A 512 12.41 23.17 -22.89
C TRP A 512 13.76 22.47 -22.92
N THR A 513 14.59 22.91 -23.84
CA THR A 513 16.02 22.65 -23.86
C THR A 513 16.76 23.96 -23.62
N ILE A 514 17.71 23.95 -22.68
CA ILE A 514 18.53 25.11 -22.35
C ILE A 514 19.96 24.87 -22.85
N THR A 515 20.46 25.78 -23.68
CA THR A 515 21.85 25.76 -24.18
C THR A 515 22.54 27.12 -23.97
N ASP A 516 23.84 27.19 -24.22
CA ASP A 516 24.57 28.47 -24.33
C ASP A 516 24.90 28.87 -25.78
N GLU A 517 25.59 30.00 -25.99
CA GLU A 517 26.00 30.46 -27.32
C GLU A 517 26.99 29.54 -28.05
N THR A 518 27.64 28.62 -27.32
CA THR A 518 28.58 27.64 -27.88
C THR A 518 27.88 26.35 -28.29
N GLY A 519 26.59 26.21 -27.94
CA GLY A 519 25.81 24.99 -28.14
C GLY A 519 25.95 23.97 -27.01
N LYS A 520 26.59 24.34 -25.88
CA LYS A 520 26.61 23.47 -24.70
C LYS A 520 25.19 23.35 -24.15
N LYS A 521 24.71 22.12 -24.02
CA LYS A 521 23.42 21.81 -23.42
C LYS A 521 23.55 21.64 -21.90
N TYR A 522 22.57 22.14 -21.16
CA TYR A 522 22.43 21.90 -19.73
C TYR A 522 21.41 20.78 -19.52
N GLU A 523 21.79 19.73 -18.79
CA GLU A 523 20.95 18.54 -18.56
C GLU A 523 20.43 18.46 -17.13
N ASP A 524 21.22 18.93 -16.16
CA ASP A 524 20.85 18.99 -14.75
C ASP A 524 20.05 20.27 -14.46
N ILE A 525 18.74 20.20 -14.73
CA ILE A 525 17.81 21.32 -14.59
C ILE A 525 16.67 20.93 -13.64
N GLU A 526 16.43 21.76 -12.63
CA GLU A 526 15.24 21.66 -11.78
C GLU A 526 14.27 22.80 -12.06
N TYR A 527 12.99 22.46 -12.14
CA TYR A 527 11.89 23.43 -12.29
C TYR A 527 11.09 23.46 -10.99
N LEU A 528 11.04 24.64 -10.35
CA LEU A 528 10.17 24.87 -9.21
C LEU A 528 9.06 25.82 -9.63
N ILE A 529 7.82 25.34 -9.56
CA ILE A 529 6.62 26.10 -9.90
C ILE A 529 5.99 26.56 -8.60
N ASP A 530 5.88 27.88 -8.41
CA ASP A 530 5.28 28.49 -7.24
C ASP A 530 3.96 29.21 -7.57
N LYS A 531 3.64 29.35 -8.86
CA LYS A 531 2.42 29.98 -9.35
C LYS A 531 1.81 29.18 -10.49
N THR A 532 0.54 28.79 -10.32
CA THR A 532 -0.34 28.29 -11.37
C THR A 532 -1.66 29.05 -11.30
N GLU A 533 -2.05 29.68 -12.40
CA GLU A 533 -3.34 30.38 -12.52
C GLU A 533 -3.99 30.00 -13.84
N TYR A 534 -5.31 30.09 -13.89
CA TYR A 534 -6.07 29.93 -15.12
C TYR A 534 -7.10 31.04 -15.25
N GLU A 535 -6.84 32.01 -16.13
CA GLU A 535 -7.67 33.20 -16.30
C GLU A 535 -7.92 33.49 -17.77
N ASN A 536 -9.16 33.86 -18.12
CA ASN A 536 -9.53 34.18 -19.51
C ASN A 536 -9.10 33.10 -20.52
N GLU A 537 -9.29 31.83 -20.15
CA GLU A 537 -8.89 30.64 -20.90
C GLU A 537 -7.39 30.47 -21.12
N ARG A 538 -6.55 31.18 -20.37
CA ARG A 538 -5.09 31.12 -20.46
C ARG A 538 -4.50 30.57 -19.17
N ALA A 539 -3.58 29.63 -19.32
CA ALA A 539 -2.77 29.14 -18.22
C ALA A 539 -1.57 30.06 -17.99
N ILE A 540 -1.36 30.45 -16.73
CA ILE A 540 -0.21 31.24 -16.31
C ILE A 540 0.63 30.38 -15.36
N PHE A 541 1.90 30.25 -15.68
CA PHE A 541 2.89 29.56 -14.86
C PHE A 541 3.93 30.57 -14.38
N GLY A 542 4.25 30.55 -13.10
CA GLY A 542 5.38 31.29 -12.55
C GLY A 542 6.24 30.37 -11.71
N GLY A 543 7.53 30.68 -11.69
CA GLY A 543 8.47 29.94 -10.87
C GLY A 543 9.92 30.23 -11.22
N MET A 544 10.76 29.24 -10.96
CA MET A 544 12.19 29.32 -11.22
C MET A 544 12.74 28.04 -11.86
N VAL A 545 13.78 28.26 -12.66
CA VAL A 545 14.65 27.23 -13.22
C VAL A 545 15.98 27.29 -12.46
N PHE A 546 16.42 26.14 -11.95
CA PHE A 546 17.74 25.98 -11.35
C PHE A 546 18.63 25.17 -12.30
N LEU A 547 19.71 25.78 -12.75
CA LEU A 547 20.73 25.16 -13.61
C LEU A 547 21.88 24.70 -12.73
N GLU A 548 21.96 23.39 -12.45
CA GLU A 548 22.99 22.83 -11.57
C GLU A 548 24.39 23.01 -12.18
N ASN A 549 25.38 23.20 -11.32
CA ASN A 549 26.80 23.32 -11.66
C ASN A 549 27.13 24.48 -12.61
N LEU A 550 26.20 25.43 -12.82
CA LEU A 550 26.43 26.65 -13.58
C LEU A 550 26.98 27.76 -12.67
N THR A 551 28.27 27.69 -12.35
CA THR A 551 28.95 28.68 -11.49
C THR A 551 29.54 29.87 -12.27
N THR A 552 29.81 29.69 -13.56
CA THR A 552 30.27 30.76 -14.46
C THR A 552 29.26 30.92 -15.59
N LEU A 553 28.60 32.09 -15.64
CA LEU A 553 27.58 32.38 -16.64
C LEU A 553 28.17 32.51 -18.06
N PRO A 554 27.57 31.86 -19.08
CA PRO A 554 27.92 32.10 -20.48
C PRO A 554 27.46 33.50 -20.91
N LYS A 555 27.78 33.95 -22.13
CA LYS A 555 27.27 35.25 -22.61
C LYS A 555 25.77 35.20 -22.84
N GLN A 556 25.26 34.06 -23.29
CA GLN A 556 23.84 33.85 -23.55
C GLN A 556 23.39 32.50 -23.04
N LEU A 557 22.19 32.47 -22.47
CA LEU A 557 21.40 31.25 -22.31
C LEU A 557 20.32 31.25 -23.39
N ILE A 558 20.05 30.09 -23.98
CA ILE A 558 19.07 29.92 -25.06
C ILE A 558 18.07 28.88 -24.59
N ILE A 559 16.83 29.29 -24.38
CA ILE A 559 15.73 28.38 -24.08
C ILE A 559 14.98 28.10 -25.38
N SER A 560 14.91 26.84 -25.76
CA SER A 560 14.29 26.41 -27.01
C SER A 560 13.26 25.32 -26.77
N SER A 561 12.24 25.28 -27.63
CA SER A 561 11.24 24.22 -27.67
C SER A 561 10.83 23.97 -29.11
N ASP A 562 10.91 22.72 -29.55
CA ASP A 562 10.43 22.26 -30.86
C ASP A 562 8.97 21.77 -30.82
N LYS A 563 8.41 21.68 -29.60
CA LYS A 563 7.07 21.18 -29.34
C LYS A 563 6.30 22.06 -28.36
N ARG A 564 4.98 21.98 -28.43
CA ARG A 564 4.04 22.44 -27.40
C ARG A 564 2.88 21.45 -27.30
N MET A 565 2.16 21.49 -26.18
CA MET A 565 0.90 20.75 -26.05
C MET A 565 -0.27 21.67 -26.44
N VAL A 566 -1.15 21.19 -27.32
CA VAL A 566 -2.33 21.92 -27.79
C VAL A 566 -3.59 21.24 -27.29
N GLU A 567 -4.58 22.03 -26.87
CA GLU A 567 -5.90 21.56 -26.46
C GLU A 567 -6.91 21.67 -27.62
N HIS A 568 -7.41 20.53 -28.08
CA HIS A 568 -8.47 20.45 -29.08
C HIS A 568 -9.82 20.26 -28.40
N LYS A 569 -10.64 21.33 -28.37
CA LYS A 569 -11.97 21.34 -27.75
C LYS A 569 -13.10 20.87 -28.68
N ASN A 570 -12.82 20.74 -29.98
CA ASN A 570 -13.83 20.55 -31.02
C ASN A 570 -14.15 19.06 -31.27
N VAL A 571 -14.35 18.28 -30.21
CA VAL A 571 -14.58 16.85 -30.33
C VAL A 571 -15.97 16.50 -29.82
N GLU A 572 -16.90 16.27 -30.74
CA GLU A 572 -18.27 15.91 -30.42
C GLU A 572 -18.44 14.38 -30.54
N TRP A 573 -18.17 13.66 -29.46
CA TRP A 573 -18.45 12.23 -29.39
C TRP A 573 -19.15 11.88 -28.07
N GLU A 574 -20.35 11.35 -28.18
CA GLU A 574 -21.15 10.89 -27.05
C GLU A 574 -21.51 9.42 -27.21
N VAL A 575 -21.47 8.68 -26.11
CA VAL A 575 -21.85 7.27 -26.06
C VAL A 575 -22.81 7.05 -24.90
N PRO A 576 -24.05 6.60 -25.15
CA PRO A 576 -24.95 6.22 -24.07
C PRO A 576 -24.41 4.97 -23.36
N ILE A 577 -24.32 5.07 -22.04
CA ILE A 577 -24.01 4.00 -21.11
C ILE A 577 -25.35 3.65 -20.45
N TYR A 578 -26.00 2.59 -20.92
CA TYR A 578 -27.32 2.22 -20.42
C TYR A 578 -27.22 1.63 -19.01
N SER A 579 -27.86 2.28 -18.05
CA SER A 579 -28.13 1.76 -16.71
C SER A 579 -29.62 1.97 -16.41
N GLY A 580 -30.42 0.91 -16.61
CA GLY A 580 -31.83 0.89 -16.23
C GLY A 580 -32.78 0.13 -17.18
N LYS A 581 -32.80 -1.20 -17.10
CA LYS A 581 -34.03 -1.98 -16.91
C LYS A 581 -33.77 -3.15 -15.98
#